data_AF-A0A1Q2CGQ3-F1
#
_entry.id   AF-A0A1Q2CGQ3-F1
#
_cell.length_a   1.000
_cell.length_b   1.000
_cell.length_c   1.000
_cell.angle_alpha   90.00
_cell.angle_beta   90.00
_cell.angle_gamma   90.00
#
_symmetry.space_group_name_H-M   'P 1'
#
loop_
_entity.id
_entity.type
_entity.pdbx_description
1 polymer ?
#
loop_
_entity_poly.entity_id
_entity_poly.type
_entity_poly.pdbx_seq_one_letter_code
_entity_poly.pdbx_strand_id
1 'polypeptide(L)'
;MNHGLIVAGDDPEKIRAQSHEVLERIKQAVAEARPDLTDVSEAFRSAVGGDVVATDASVVAVAFPMTEAGARFLVEGPLIPDQIVYSGSFPVVISEGDDVAAVVERHRERHGIDPIVMVAPGLGVAAVGASAKQARTAVEVYVDALTVGQAASALGSVRALDDAERRFIETWEAEAYRQQVASQ
;
A
#
# COMPACT_ATOMS: atom_id res chain seq x y z
N MET A 1 23.63 14.50 1.89
CA MET A 1 24.21 15.77 2.38
C MET A 1 23.15 16.41 3.26
N ASN A 2 23.28 16.33 4.59
CA ASN A 2 22.26 16.84 5.51
C ASN A 2 22.37 18.35 5.55
N HIS A 3 21.46 19.06 4.88
CA HIS A 3 21.39 20.51 4.97
C HIS A 3 20.57 20.88 6.20
N GLY A 4 21.20 21.57 7.15
CA GLY A 4 20.53 22.07 8.35
C GLY A 4 19.87 23.42 8.10
N LEU A 5 18.80 23.70 8.85
CA LEU A 5 18.19 25.03 8.94
C LEU A 5 18.85 25.80 10.09
N ILE A 6 19.32 27.03 9.83
CA ILE A 6 19.82 27.95 10.86
C ILE A 6 18.85 29.11 10.98
N VAL A 7 18.36 29.36 12.21
CA VAL A 7 17.47 30.47 12.54
C VAL A 7 18.18 31.38 13.54
N ALA A 8 18.21 32.68 13.27
CA ALA A 8 18.87 33.69 14.11
C ALA A 8 17.89 34.81 14.47
N GLY A 9 18.04 35.38 15.66
CA GLY A 9 17.20 36.45 16.18
C GLY A 9 17.84 37.15 17.37
N ASP A 10 17.26 38.28 17.77
CA ASP A 10 17.86 39.18 18.77
C ASP A 10 17.83 38.62 20.20
N ASP A 11 16.97 37.65 20.47
CA ASP A 11 16.80 36.99 21.76
C ASP A 11 16.30 35.54 21.62
N PRO A 12 16.44 34.70 22.66
CA PRO A 12 16.05 33.29 22.59
C PRO A 12 14.56 33.03 22.35
N GLU A 13 13.66 33.93 22.75
CA GLU A 13 12.22 33.76 22.52
C GLU A 13 11.88 33.98 21.05
N LYS A 14 12.43 35.03 20.43
CA LYS A 14 12.29 35.28 18.99
C LYS A 14 12.85 34.13 18.16
N ILE A 15 14.01 33.58 18.51
CA ILE A 15 14.59 32.43 17.80
C ILE A 15 13.64 31.23 17.83
N ARG A 16 13.04 30.92 18.99
CA ARG A 16 12.08 29.80 19.10
C ARG A 16 10.81 30.07 18.31
N ALA A 17 10.25 31.27 18.40
CA ALA A 17 9.03 31.63 17.68
C ALA A 17 9.23 31.51 16.16
N GLN A 18 10.34 32.06 15.63
CA GLN A 18 10.69 31.96 14.21
C GLN A 18 10.98 30.52 13.79
N SER A 19 11.64 29.73 14.64
CA SER A 19 11.89 28.32 14.35
C SER A 19 10.59 27.52 14.22
N HIS A 20 9.64 27.72 15.15
CA HIS A 20 8.33 27.09 15.07
C HIS A 20 7.56 27.57 13.84
N GLU A 21 7.54 28.87 13.54
CA GLU A 21 6.86 29.40 12.38
C GLU A 21 7.37 28.80 11.06
N VAL A 22 8.69 28.72 10.88
CA VAL A 22 9.29 28.11 9.70
C VAL A 22 8.95 26.62 9.63
N LEU A 23 9.05 25.88 10.74
CA LEU A 23 8.70 24.46 10.77
C LEU A 23 7.22 24.22 10.47
N GLU A 24 6.30 25.02 11.02
CA GLU A 24 4.87 24.89 10.76
C GLU A 24 4.54 25.21 9.29
N ARG A 25 5.14 26.25 8.70
CA ARG A 25 4.98 26.54 7.27
C ARG A 25 5.49 25.41 6.39
N ILE A 26 6.66 24.83 6.73
CA ILE A 26 7.21 23.68 6.00
C ILE A 26 6.28 22.47 6.14
N LYS A 27 5.83 22.14 7.35
CA LYS A 27 4.89 21.03 7.58
C LYS A 27 3.61 21.22 6.79
N GLN A 28 3.05 22.43 6.78
CA GLN A 28 1.84 22.75 6.04
C GLN A 28 2.07 22.61 4.53
N ALA A 29 3.13 23.20 4.00
CA ALA A 29 3.47 23.10 2.57
C ALA A 29 3.73 21.65 2.14
N VAL A 30 4.39 20.85 2.99
CA VAL A 30 4.60 19.41 2.75
C VAL A 30 3.28 18.65 2.77
N ALA A 31 2.39 18.94 3.71
CA ALA A 31 1.07 18.31 3.77
C ALA A 31 0.20 18.67 2.56
N GLU A 32 0.22 19.93 2.11
CA GLU A 32 -0.50 20.41 0.93
C GLU A 32 0.08 19.85 -0.38
N ALA A 33 1.39 19.61 -0.43
CA ALA A 33 2.06 19.03 -1.60
C ALA A 33 1.92 17.49 -1.67
N ARG A 34 1.60 16.84 -0.55
CA ARG A 34 1.53 15.40 -0.48
C ARG A 34 0.30 14.89 -1.25
N PRO A 35 0.44 13.90 -2.14
CA PRO A 35 -0.72 13.32 -2.80
C PRO A 35 -1.72 12.78 -1.78
N ASP A 36 -3.00 13.07 -1.98
CA ASP A 36 -4.08 12.51 -1.17
C ASP A 36 -4.23 11.02 -1.50
N LEU A 37 -4.43 10.19 -0.46
CA LEU A 37 -4.73 8.77 -0.65
C LEU A 37 -5.97 8.60 -1.54
N THR A 38 -6.96 9.50 -1.43
CA THR A 38 -8.15 9.49 -2.30
C THR A 38 -7.76 9.63 -3.77
N ASP A 39 -6.94 10.61 -4.14
CA ASP A 39 -6.54 10.86 -5.52
C ASP A 39 -5.74 9.68 -6.10
N VAL A 40 -4.77 9.17 -5.36
CA VAL A 40 -3.95 8.03 -5.79
C VAL A 40 -4.81 6.77 -5.93
N SER A 41 -5.78 6.57 -5.03
CA SER A 41 -6.69 5.42 -5.07
C SER A 41 -7.68 5.46 -6.23
N GLU A 42 -8.16 6.65 -6.62
CA GLU A 42 -8.99 6.81 -7.81
C GLU A 42 -8.18 6.62 -9.09
N ALA A 43 -6.95 7.13 -9.14
CA ALA A 43 -6.04 6.87 -10.26
C ALA A 43 -5.75 5.37 -10.40
N PHE A 44 -5.50 4.68 -9.28
CA PHE A 44 -5.31 3.22 -9.25
C PHE A 44 -6.56 2.49 -9.75
N ARG A 45 -7.74 2.84 -9.25
CA ARG A 45 -9.02 2.27 -9.69
C ARG A 45 -9.21 2.42 -11.19
N SER A 46 -8.97 3.62 -11.71
CA SER A 46 -9.09 3.89 -13.15
C SER A 46 -8.06 3.11 -13.98
N ALA A 47 -6.82 2.96 -13.50
CA ALA A 47 -5.76 2.24 -14.20
C ALA A 47 -6.01 0.72 -14.26
N VAL A 48 -6.57 0.15 -13.19
CA VAL A 48 -7.01 -1.26 -13.17
C VAL A 48 -8.30 -1.47 -13.96
N GLY A 49 -9.13 -0.44 -14.10
CA GLY A 49 -10.47 -0.56 -14.68
C GLY A 49 -11.49 -1.10 -13.67
N GLY A 50 -11.27 -0.86 -12.38
CA GLY A 50 -12.14 -1.33 -11.30
C GLY A 50 -13.42 -0.50 -11.11
N ASP A 51 -14.51 -1.15 -10.69
CA ASP A 51 -15.79 -0.48 -10.46
C ASP A 51 -15.79 0.37 -9.19
N VAL A 52 -15.27 -0.20 -8.09
CA VAL A 52 -15.27 0.42 -6.76
C VAL A 52 -13.87 0.34 -6.15
N VAL A 53 -13.51 1.37 -5.38
CA VAL A 53 -12.29 1.40 -4.55
C VAL A 53 -12.66 1.55 -3.07
N ALA A 54 -11.88 0.91 -2.21
CA ALA A 54 -11.90 1.10 -0.76
C ALA A 54 -10.48 1.43 -0.29
N THR A 55 -10.36 2.26 0.75
CA THR A 55 -9.08 2.75 1.26
C THR A 55 -8.96 2.50 2.76
N ASP A 56 -7.75 2.28 3.23
CA ASP A 56 -7.41 2.24 4.65
C ASP A 56 -6.15 3.08 4.91
N ALA A 57 -6.28 4.05 5.82
CA ALA A 57 -5.22 4.95 6.26
C ALA A 57 -4.87 4.74 7.74
N SER A 58 -5.06 3.53 8.26
CA SER A 58 -4.67 3.16 9.61
C SER A 58 -3.17 3.34 9.83
N VAL A 59 -2.75 3.44 11.10
CA VAL A 59 -1.34 3.64 11.46
C VAL A 59 -0.44 2.56 10.85
N VAL A 60 -0.90 1.30 10.81
CA VAL A 60 -0.12 0.21 10.22
C VAL A 60 -0.04 0.33 8.69
N ALA A 61 -1.15 0.65 8.01
CA ALA A 61 -1.22 0.86 6.57
C ALA A 61 -0.30 2.01 6.10
N VAL A 62 -0.21 3.06 6.92
CA VAL A 62 0.63 4.24 6.66
C VAL A 62 2.09 3.97 6.99
N ALA A 63 2.39 3.49 8.20
CA ALA A 63 3.74 3.53 8.76
C ALA A 63 4.55 2.26 8.52
N PHE A 64 3.93 1.07 8.54
CA PHE A 64 4.70 -0.18 8.40
C PHE A 64 5.40 -0.29 7.03
N PRO A 65 4.75 0.03 5.88
CA PRO A 65 5.40 0.06 4.57
C PRO A 65 6.62 0.99 4.46
N MET A 66 6.73 1.99 5.34
CA MET A 66 7.88 2.92 5.38
C MET A 66 9.11 2.33 6.10
N THR A 67 8.98 1.18 6.74
CA THR A 67 10.08 0.49 7.42
C THR A 67 10.78 -0.49 6.47
N GLU A 68 12.03 -0.87 6.77
CA GLU A 68 12.74 -1.90 6.00
C GLU A 68 11.98 -3.24 5.98
N ALA A 69 11.45 -3.66 7.13
CA ALA A 69 10.65 -4.89 7.25
C ALA A 69 9.35 -4.82 6.44
N GLY A 70 8.66 -3.68 6.45
CA GLY A 70 7.46 -3.48 5.64
C GLY A 70 7.78 -3.47 4.15
N ALA A 71 8.84 -2.77 3.72
CA ALA A 71 9.26 -2.77 2.32
C ALA A 71 9.58 -4.19 1.80
N ARG A 72 10.19 -5.04 2.63
CA ARG A 72 10.40 -6.46 2.34
C ARG A 72 9.10 -7.24 2.25
N PHE A 73 8.18 -7.03 3.20
CA PHE A 73 6.87 -7.67 3.21
C PHE A 73 6.09 -7.47 1.90
N LEU A 74 6.18 -6.28 1.29
CA LEU A 74 5.47 -5.97 0.04
C LEU A 74 5.97 -6.78 -1.18
N VAL A 75 7.18 -7.33 -1.13
CA VAL A 75 7.81 -8.01 -2.28
C VAL A 75 8.09 -9.49 -2.06
N GLU A 76 8.15 -9.96 -0.81
CA GLU A 76 8.44 -11.36 -0.47
C GLU A 76 7.25 -12.30 -0.71
N GLY A 77 6.03 -11.77 -0.73
CA GLY A 77 4.81 -12.51 -1.06
C GLY A 77 3.84 -12.68 0.11
N PRO A 78 2.71 -13.38 -0.12
CA PRO A 78 1.63 -13.49 0.84
C PRO A 78 1.98 -14.43 2.00
N LEU A 79 1.38 -14.20 3.17
CA LEU A 79 1.59 -15.05 4.35
C LEU A 79 0.63 -16.23 4.40
N ILE A 80 -0.59 -16.02 3.91
CA ILE A 80 -1.71 -16.94 4.07
C ILE A 80 -2.54 -17.03 2.78
N PRO A 81 -3.26 -18.14 2.56
CA PRO A 81 -4.13 -18.31 1.39
C PRO A 81 -5.19 -17.21 1.25
N ASP A 82 -5.83 -16.78 2.35
CA ASP A 82 -6.89 -15.77 2.30
C ASP A 82 -6.39 -14.44 1.72
N GLN A 83 -5.12 -14.08 1.95
CA GLN A 83 -4.51 -12.91 1.35
C GLN A 83 -4.49 -13.03 -0.18
N ILE A 84 -4.13 -14.20 -0.71
CA ILE A 84 -4.13 -14.46 -2.16
C ILE A 84 -5.55 -14.35 -2.71
N VAL A 85 -6.53 -14.98 -2.03
CA VAL A 85 -7.92 -15.05 -2.48
C VAL A 85 -8.57 -13.67 -2.54
N TYR A 86 -8.44 -12.87 -1.48
CA TYR A 86 -9.18 -11.62 -1.36
C TYR A 86 -8.38 -10.40 -1.80
N SER A 87 -7.06 -10.41 -1.67
CA SER A 87 -6.18 -9.25 -1.88
C SER A 87 -5.18 -9.43 -3.02
N GLY A 88 -5.12 -10.62 -3.62
CA GLY A 88 -4.09 -10.98 -4.58
C GLY A 88 -2.74 -11.26 -3.90
N SER A 89 -1.85 -11.89 -4.65
CA SER A 89 -0.54 -12.31 -4.12
C SER A 89 0.41 -11.15 -3.87
N PHE A 90 0.35 -10.11 -4.69
CA PHE A 90 1.24 -8.96 -4.61
C PHE A 90 0.47 -7.66 -4.80
N PRO A 91 0.74 -6.62 -4.01
CA PRO A 91 0.21 -5.30 -4.29
C PRO A 91 0.98 -4.64 -5.45
N VAL A 92 0.48 -3.52 -5.94
CA VAL A 92 1.35 -2.49 -6.53
C VAL A 92 1.83 -1.53 -5.46
N VAL A 93 3.08 -1.12 -5.54
CA VAL A 93 3.62 -0.07 -4.66
C VAL A 93 3.70 1.22 -5.46
N ILE A 94 3.04 2.28 -4.96
CA ILE A 94 2.97 3.58 -5.63
C ILE A 94 3.71 4.61 -4.77
N SER A 95 4.78 5.17 -5.34
CA SER A 95 5.59 6.21 -4.72
C SER A 95 5.17 7.60 -5.21
N GLU A 96 5.61 8.64 -4.50
CA GLU A 96 5.40 10.01 -4.92
C GLU A 96 6.05 10.26 -6.30
N GLY A 97 5.27 10.82 -7.23
CA GLY A 97 5.71 11.10 -8.61
C GLY A 97 5.60 9.93 -9.59
N ASP A 98 5.15 8.75 -9.15
CA ASP A 98 4.91 7.63 -10.05
C ASP A 98 3.72 7.88 -10.98
N ASP A 99 3.85 7.43 -12.24
CA ASP A 99 2.70 7.26 -13.12
C ASP A 99 1.96 5.96 -12.74
N VAL A 100 0.83 6.13 -12.06
CA VAL A 100 0.00 5.02 -11.55
C VAL A 100 -0.37 4.03 -12.66
N ALA A 101 -0.70 4.50 -13.86
CA ALA A 101 -1.08 3.62 -14.96
C ALA A 101 0.11 2.77 -15.43
N ALA A 102 1.30 3.38 -15.51
CA ALA A 102 2.53 2.66 -15.86
C ALA A 102 2.95 1.64 -14.78
N VAL A 103 2.71 1.94 -13.50
CA VAL A 103 2.98 1.00 -12.39
C VAL A 103 2.04 -0.21 -12.47
N VAL A 104 0.75 0.02 -12.70
CA VAL A 104 -0.24 -1.06 -12.88
C VAL A 104 0.09 -1.92 -14.10
N GLU A 105 0.48 -1.32 -15.23
CA GLU A 105 0.84 -2.09 -16.43
C GLU A 105 2.06 -2.97 -16.19
N ARG A 106 3.10 -2.45 -15.51
CA ARG A 106 4.27 -3.24 -15.14
C ARG A 106 3.92 -4.42 -14.23
N HIS A 107 2.91 -4.27 -13.37
CA HIS A 107 2.41 -5.37 -12.55
C HIS A 107 1.77 -6.45 -13.42
N ARG A 108 0.91 -6.06 -14.38
CA ARG A 108 0.32 -7.00 -15.35
C ARG A 108 1.38 -7.74 -16.15
N GLU A 109 2.38 -7.04 -16.67
CA GLU A 109 3.48 -7.66 -17.41
C GLU A 109 4.25 -8.69 -16.58
N ARG A 110 4.45 -8.40 -15.28
CA ARG A 110 5.21 -9.27 -14.37
C ARG A 110 4.40 -10.48 -13.90
N HIS A 111 3.12 -10.30 -13.58
CA HIS A 111 2.31 -11.29 -12.88
C HIS A 111 1.20 -11.91 -13.75
N GLY A 112 0.91 -11.34 -14.92
CA GLY A 112 -0.11 -11.81 -15.85
C GLY A 112 -1.55 -11.54 -15.40
N ILE A 113 -1.74 -10.77 -14.33
CA ILE A 113 -3.04 -10.44 -13.73
C ILE A 113 -3.09 -8.97 -13.30
N ASP A 114 -4.30 -8.44 -13.18
CA ASP A 114 -4.54 -7.12 -12.58
C ASP A 114 -4.25 -7.14 -11.07
N PRO A 115 -3.60 -6.08 -10.54
CA PRO A 115 -3.45 -5.93 -9.09
C PRO A 115 -4.80 -5.60 -8.44
N ILE A 116 -5.10 -6.25 -7.32
CA ILE A 116 -6.29 -5.95 -6.50
C ILE A 116 -5.99 -4.84 -5.51
N VAL A 117 -4.78 -4.82 -4.95
CA VAL A 117 -4.36 -3.89 -3.89
C VAL A 117 -3.24 -2.99 -4.38
N MET A 118 -3.31 -1.72 -3.99
CA MET A 118 -2.19 -0.78 -4.01
C MET A 118 -1.76 -0.40 -2.59
N VAL A 119 -0.46 -0.20 -2.42
CA VAL A 119 0.13 0.37 -1.21
C VAL A 119 0.88 1.63 -1.61
N ALA A 120 0.52 2.75 -1.00
CA ALA A 120 1.24 4.00 -1.12
C ALA A 120 1.94 4.28 0.22
N PRO A 121 3.23 3.92 0.38
CA PRO A 121 3.92 4.05 1.65
C PRO A 121 3.80 5.45 2.26
N GLY A 122 3.36 5.50 3.50
CA GLY A 122 3.12 6.75 4.22
C GLY A 122 1.74 7.39 3.96
N LEU A 123 0.97 6.94 2.95
CA LEU A 123 -0.39 7.41 2.69
C LEU A 123 -1.44 6.40 3.12
N GLY A 124 -1.24 5.13 2.79
CA GLY A 124 -2.17 4.05 3.13
C GLY A 124 -2.26 2.99 2.05
N VAL A 125 -3.33 2.21 2.12
CA VAL A 125 -3.63 1.09 1.23
C VAL A 125 -4.96 1.36 0.54
N ALA A 126 -5.11 0.91 -0.70
CA ALA A 126 -6.41 0.84 -1.35
C ALA A 126 -6.59 -0.49 -2.07
N ALA A 127 -7.83 -0.92 -2.22
CA ALA A 127 -8.19 -2.10 -2.97
C ALA A 127 -9.36 -1.83 -3.90
N VAL A 128 -9.35 -2.47 -5.07
CA VAL A 128 -10.42 -2.38 -6.06
C VAL A 128 -11.27 -3.64 -6.09
N GLY A 129 -12.54 -3.52 -6.47
CA GLY A 129 -13.42 -4.67 -6.64
C GLY A 129 -14.68 -4.34 -7.43
N ALA A 130 -15.39 -5.37 -7.88
CA ALA A 130 -16.66 -5.26 -8.61
C ALA A 130 -17.82 -4.77 -7.71
N SER A 131 -17.62 -4.76 -6.39
CA SER A 131 -18.57 -4.22 -5.43
C SER A 131 -17.88 -3.59 -4.24
N ALA A 132 -18.57 -2.69 -3.54
CA ALA A 132 -18.06 -2.08 -2.33
C ALA A 132 -17.75 -3.10 -1.22
N LYS A 133 -18.47 -4.24 -1.18
CA LYS A 133 -18.16 -5.32 -0.25
C LYS A 133 -16.83 -5.99 -0.60
N GLN A 134 -16.61 -6.31 -1.88
CA GLN A 134 -15.37 -6.94 -2.34
C GLN A 134 -14.16 -6.04 -2.10
N ALA A 135 -14.24 -4.76 -2.49
CA ALA A 135 -13.16 -3.79 -2.27
C ALA A 135 -12.83 -3.63 -0.78
N ARG A 136 -13.86 -3.56 0.09
CA ARG A 136 -13.65 -3.51 1.55
C ARG A 136 -12.99 -4.77 2.10
N THR A 137 -13.48 -5.95 1.73
CA THR A 137 -12.88 -7.22 2.18
C THR A 137 -11.43 -7.33 1.73
N ALA A 138 -11.11 -6.91 0.50
CA ALA A 138 -9.74 -6.92 -0.01
C ALA A 138 -8.82 -5.99 0.82
N VAL A 139 -9.25 -4.75 1.12
CA VAL A 139 -8.41 -3.83 1.92
C VAL A 139 -8.28 -4.31 3.37
N GLU A 140 -9.35 -4.82 3.98
CA GLU A 140 -9.35 -5.35 5.35
C GLU A 140 -8.38 -6.55 5.48
N VAL A 141 -8.48 -7.53 4.60
CA VAL A 141 -7.58 -8.70 4.60
C VAL A 141 -6.12 -8.30 4.41
N TYR A 142 -5.85 -7.35 3.52
CA TYR A 142 -4.48 -6.89 3.29
C TYR A 142 -3.91 -6.13 4.50
N VAL A 143 -4.71 -5.27 5.14
CA VAL A 143 -4.30 -4.53 6.35
C VAL A 143 -4.10 -5.46 7.54
N ASP A 144 -4.90 -6.51 7.68
CA ASP A 144 -4.66 -7.58 8.65
C ASP A 144 -3.31 -8.28 8.38
N ALA A 145 -3.00 -8.57 7.11
CA ALA A 145 -1.70 -9.14 6.74
C ALA A 145 -0.52 -8.19 7.08
N LEU A 146 -0.66 -6.88 6.86
CA LEU A 146 0.32 -5.88 7.29
C LEU A 146 0.48 -5.86 8.82
N THR A 147 -0.61 -5.99 9.56
CA THR A 147 -0.60 -6.05 11.03
C THR A 147 0.16 -7.27 11.54
N VAL A 148 -0.11 -8.44 10.96
CA VAL A 148 0.65 -9.67 11.26
C VAL A 148 2.11 -9.50 10.89
N GLY A 149 2.41 -8.95 9.70
CA GLY A 149 3.77 -8.68 9.24
C GLY A 149 4.55 -7.78 10.17
N GLN A 150 3.94 -6.69 10.66
CA GLN A 150 4.54 -5.77 11.61
C GLN A 150 4.83 -6.46 12.96
N ALA A 151 3.85 -7.16 13.52
CA ALA A 151 3.99 -7.83 14.80
C ALA A 151 5.06 -8.95 14.75
N ALA A 152 5.05 -9.76 13.69
CA ALA A 152 6.02 -10.83 13.51
C ALA A 152 7.44 -10.28 13.30
N SER A 153 7.59 -9.17 12.56
CA SER A 153 8.88 -8.51 12.37
C SER A 153 9.44 -7.89 13.66
N ALA A 154 8.58 -7.52 14.61
CA ALA A 154 9.02 -7.07 15.93
C ALA A 154 9.53 -8.23 16.81
N LEU A 155 9.09 -9.46 16.56
CA LEU A 155 9.51 -10.66 17.28
C LEU A 155 10.67 -11.40 16.59
N GLY A 156 10.92 -11.12 15.31
CA GLY A 156 11.93 -11.79 14.51
C GLY A 156 11.75 -11.51 13.02
N SER A 157 11.56 -12.57 12.23
CA SER A 157 11.36 -12.46 10.78
C SER A 157 10.07 -13.12 10.34
N VAL A 158 9.52 -12.61 9.24
CA VAL A 158 8.39 -13.21 8.53
C VAL A 158 8.92 -14.21 7.49
N ARG A 159 8.22 -15.33 7.32
CA ARG A 159 8.42 -16.25 6.19
C ARG A 159 7.17 -16.21 5.32
N ALA A 160 7.26 -15.55 4.18
CA ALA A 160 6.20 -15.60 3.17
C ALA A 160 6.06 -17.02 2.58
N LEU A 161 4.88 -17.28 2.01
CA LEU A 161 4.68 -18.45 1.17
C LEU A 161 5.67 -18.41 0.01
N ASP A 162 6.34 -19.53 -0.24
CA ASP A 162 7.21 -19.62 -1.38
C ASP A 162 6.42 -19.68 -2.69
N ASP A 163 7.15 -19.64 -3.78
CA ASP A 163 6.62 -19.59 -5.12
C ASP A 163 5.79 -20.82 -5.49
N ALA A 164 6.10 -22.00 -4.95
CA ALA A 164 5.34 -23.23 -5.17
C ALA A 164 4.07 -23.26 -4.31
N GLU A 165 4.19 -22.89 -3.02
CA GLU A 165 3.06 -22.77 -2.09
C GLU A 165 2.02 -21.77 -2.62
N ARG A 166 2.47 -20.58 -3.05
CA ARG A 166 1.63 -19.53 -3.63
C ARG A 166 0.93 -20.00 -4.92
N ARG A 167 1.70 -20.54 -5.89
CA ARG A 167 1.13 -20.98 -7.18
C ARG A 167 0.12 -22.12 -7.03
N PHE A 168 0.31 -23.00 -6.05
CA PHE A 168 -0.66 -24.04 -5.74
C PHE A 168 -2.03 -23.44 -5.40
N ILE A 169 -2.04 -22.42 -4.54
CA ILE A 169 -3.26 -21.71 -4.12
C ILE A 169 -3.86 -20.94 -5.31
N GLU A 170 -3.06 -20.17 -6.04
CA GLU A 170 -3.53 -19.40 -7.22
C GLU A 170 -4.17 -20.30 -8.29
N THR A 171 -3.56 -21.45 -8.56
CA THR A 171 -4.06 -22.38 -9.57
C THR A 171 -5.33 -23.08 -9.11
N TRP A 172 -5.40 -23.44 -7.83
CA TRP A 172 -6.59 -24.06 -7.24
C TRP A 172 -7.79 -23.11 -7.25
N GLU A 173 -7.58 -21.85 -6.89
CA GLU A 173 -8.61 -20.80 -6.99
C GLU A 173 -9.06 -20.54 -8.43
N ALA A 174 -8.10 -20.42 -9.35
CA ALA A 174 -8.43 -20.24 -10.77
C ALA A 174 -9.25 -21.42 -11.31
N GLU A 175 -9.00 -22.64 -10.83
CA GLU A 175 -9.78 -23.82 -11.17
C GLU A 175 -11.18 -23.80 -10.56
N ALA A 176 -11.31 -23.44 -9.28
CA ALA A 176 -12.61 -23.28 -8.62
C ALA A 176 -13.48 -22.25 -9.34
N TYR A 177 -12.89 -21.11 -9.75
CA TYR A 177 -13.57 -20.08 -10.53
C TYR A 177 -14.03 -20.60 -11.91
N ARG A 178 -13.15 -21.29 -12.66
CA ARG A 178 -13.50 -21.91 -13.96
C ARG A 178 -14.69 -22.87 -13.82
N GLN A 179 -14.72 -23.67 -12.77
CA GLN A 179 -15.83 -24.60 -12.50
C GLN A 179 -17.15 -23.87 -12.24
N GLN A 180 -17.13 -22.80 -11.45
CA GLN A 180 -18.32 -22.01 -11.15
C GLN A 180 -18.91 -21.35 -12.40
N VAL A 181 -18.06 -20.81 -13.29
CA VAL A 181 -18.50 -20.19 -14.56
C VAL A 181 -19.02 -21.24 -15.55
N ALA A 182 -18.37 -22.41 -15.64
CA ALA A 182 -18.81 -23.50 -16.51
C ALA A 182 -20.14 -24.14 -16.07
N SER A 183 -20.56 -23.94 -14.82
CA SER A 183 -21.83 -24.44 -14.26
C SER A 183 -23.02 -23.47 -14.40
N GLN A 184 -22.83 -22.30 -15.00
CA GLN A 184 -23.90 -21.31 -15.26
C GLN A 184 -24.42 -21.37 -16.69
#